data_AF-X1CIQ4-F1
#
_entry.id   AF-X1CIQ4-F1
#
_cell.length_a   1.000
_cell.length_b   1.000
_cell.length_c   1.000
_cell.angle_alpha   90.00
_cell.angle_beta   90.00
_cell.angle_gamma   90.00
#
_symmetry.space_group_name_H-M   'P 1'
#
loop_
_entity.id
_entity.type
_entity.pdbx_description
1 polymer ?
#
loop_
_entity_poly.entity_id
_entity_poly.type
_entity_poly.pdbx_seq_one_letter_code
_entity_poly.pdbx_strand_id
1 'polypeptide(L)'
;NTETGGSVTATSQTAVASLGNTNCIATAKDVIRAAGFADAGVGFSRSANQSYTGDVDYISLIATNNFFVQIAGANNGVAKTLSGRVWGYRARADASTYAALVQSEVLSA
;
A
#
# COMPACT_ATOMS: atom_id res chain seq x y z
N ASN A 1 19.32 -2.64 12.27
CA ASN A 1 18.16 -1.91 11.72
C ASN A 1 17.09 -2.90 11.32
N THR A 2 15.90 -2.78 11.89
CA THR A 2 14.74 -3.61 11.55
C THR A 2 13.66 -2.75 10.91
N GLU A 3 12.89 -3.32 10.00
CA GLU A 3 11.80 -2.61 9.33
C GLU A 3 10.64 -3.54 9.01
N THR A 4 9.45 -2.96 8.96
CA THR A 4 8.24 -3.61 8.47
C THR A 4 7.53 -2.63 7.55
N GLY A 5 7.34 -3.03 6.30
CA GLY A 5 6.59 -2.29 5.31
C GLY A 5 5.39 -3.10 4.85
N GLY A 6 4.30 -2.41 4.51
CA GLY A 6 3.18 -2.99 3.78
C GLY A 6 2.64 -2.02 2.76
N SER A 7 1.96 -2.55 1.75
CA SER A 7 1.24 -1.72 0.78
C SER A 7 0.03 -2.44 0.20
N VAL A 8 -0.89 -1.64 -0.32
CA VAL A 8 -2.06 -2.07 -1.07
C VAL A 8 -1.90 -1.56 -2.48
N THR A 9 -1.96 -2.45 -3.47
CA THR A 9 -1.76 -2.14 -4.88
C THR A 9 -2.90 -2.67 -5.75
N ALA A 10 -3.23 -1.96 -6.83
CA ALA A 10 -4.20 -2.43 -7.83
C ALA A 10 -3.65 -3.61 -8.64
N THR A 11 -2.34 -3.65 -8.89
CA THR A 11 -1.67 -4.75 -9.60
C THR A 11 -0.77 -5.57 -8.68
N SER A 12 -0.48 -6.81 -9.07
CA SER A 12 0.45 -7.68 -8.35
C SER A 12 1.86 -7.11 -8.44
N GLN A 13 2.53 -7.01 -7.30
CA GLN A 13 3.91 -6.52 -7.20
C GLN A 13 4.81 -7.61 -6.59
N THR A 14 6.09 -7.60 -6.94
CA THR A 14 7.07 -8.58 -6.44
C THR A 14 7.64 -8.20 -5.07
N ALA A 15 7.48 -6.94 -4.67
CA ALA A 15 7.91 -6.40 -3.38
C ALA A 15 6.96 -5.29 -2.92
N VAL A 16 7.08 -4.88 -1.66
CA VAL A 16 6.33 -3.74 -1.10
C VAL A 16 6.61 -2.49 -1.92
N ALA A 17 5.59 -2.05 -2.67
CA ALA A 17 5.65 -0.81 -3.45
C ALA A 17 5.42 0.44 -2.60
N SER A 18 5.99 1.57 -3.03
CA SER A 18 5.75 2.89 -2.46
C SER A 18 4.74 3.68 -3.29
N LEU A 19 4.25 4.81 -2.79
CA LEU A 19 3.36 5.72 -3.52
C LEU A 19 3.98 6.32 -4.80
N GLY A 20 5.28 6.11 -5.05
CA GLY A 20 5.90 6.45 -6.33
C GLY A 20 5.49 5.52 -7.48
N ASN A 21 4.95 4.34 -7.17
CA ASN A 21 4.30 3.48 -8.15
C ASN A 21 2.84 3.93 -8.28
N THR A 22 2.41 4.27 -9.49
CA THR A 22 1.04 4.71 -9.79
C THR A 22 -0.02 3.70 -9.36
N ASN A 23 0.31 2.40 -9.33
CA ASN A 23 -0.60 1.34 -8.90
C ASN A 23 -0.65 1.15 -7.38
N CYS A 24 0.15 1.90 -6.61
CA CYS A 24 0.15 1.82 -5.14
C CYS A 24 -0.89 2.77 -4.55
N ILE A 25 -1.89 2.19 -3.91
CA ILE A 25 -3.04 2.88 -3.33
C ILE A 25 -2.70 3.41 -1.94
N ALA A 26 -2.02 2.60 -1.14
CA ALA A 26 -1.62 2.96 0.20
C ALA A 26 -0.35 2.20 0.61
N THR A 27 0.49 2.83 1.43
CA THR A 27 1.66 2.20 2.03
C THR A 27 1.70 2.45 3.53
N ALA A 28 2.24 1.52 4.30
CA ALA A 28 2.54 1.68 5.71
C ALA A 28 3.97 1.22 5.95
N LYS A 29 4.76 1.97 6.73
CA LYS A 29 6.14 1.59 7.02
C LYS A 29 6.56 2.03 8.41
N ASP A 30 7.05 1.06 9.18
CA ASP A 30 7.66 1.26 10.48
C ASP A 30 9.13 0.84 10.44
N VAL A 31 10.00 1.72 10.94
CA VAL A 31 11.44 1.54 10.86
C VAL A 31 12.05 1.76 12.23
N ILE A 32 12.85 0.80 12.69
CA ILE A 32 13.62 0.91 13.93
C ILE A 32 15.10 1.00 13.56
N ARG A 33 15.73 2.12 13.93
CA ARG A 33 17.16 2.34 13.73
C ARG A 33 17.90 2.13 15.05
N ALA A 34 18.95 1.33 15.05
CA ALA A 34 19.77 1.05 16.22
C ALA A 34 21.26 1.16 15.83
N ALA A 35 22.06 1.83 16.67
CA ALA A 35 23.48 2.10 16.43
C ALA A 35 24.42 0.96 16.88
N GLY A 36 23.94 -0.29 16.92
CA GLY A 36 24.77 -1.48 17.18
C GLY A 36 24.51 -2.23 18.49
N PHE A 37 23.74 -1.67 19.43
CA PHE A 37 23.26 -2.39 20.62
C PHE A 37 21.77 -2.71 20.50
N ALA A 38 21.37 -3.92 20.90
CA ALA A 38 19.98 -4.40 20.81
C ALA A 38 18.98 -3.54 21.60
N ASP A 39 19.46 -2.85 22.65
CA ASP A 39 18.65 -2.03 23.58
C ASP A 39 18.61 -0.53 23.24
N ALA A 40 19.34 -0.08 22.21
CA ALA A 40 19.46 1.34 21.84
C ALA A 40 18.69 1.71 20.56
N GLY A 41 17.59 1.00 20.28
CA GLY A 41 16.75 1.25 19.10
C GLY A 41 15.83 2.45 19.30
N VAL A 42 15.92 3.44 18.42
CA VAL A 42 14.89 4.51 18.33
C VAL A 42 13.85 4.06 17.31
N GLY A 43 12.62 3.87 17.79
CA GLY A 43 11.48 3.56 16.94
C GLY A 43 11.01 4.79 16.18
N PHE A 44 11.08 4.74 14.85
CA PHE A 44 10.41 5.73 14.00
C PHE A 44 9.15 5.06 13.43
N SER A 45 8.01 5.35 14.06
CA SER A 45 6.70 5.01 13.50
C SER A 45 6.19 6.22 12.73
N ARG A 46 5.99 6.07 11.42
CA ARG A 46 5.38 7.13 10.61
C ARG A 46 3.87 6.90 10.60
N SER A 47 3.17 7.39 11.63
CA SER A 47 1.70 7.49 11.64
C SER A 47 1.23 8.64 10.74
N ALA A 48 1.75 8.73 9.52
CA ALA A 48 1.15 9.59 8.53
C ALA A 48 -0.24 9.01 8.25
N ASN A 49 -1.28 9.84 8.30
CA ASN A 49 -2.56 9.56 7.69
C ASN A 49 -2.27 9.28 6.20
N GLN A 50 -2.09 8.01 5.82
CA GLN A 50 -1.66 7.60 4.46
C GLN A 50 -2.79 7.75 3.42
N SER A 51 -3.92 8.35 3.82
CA SER A 51 -4.92 8.92 2.95
C SER A 51 -5.05 10.40 3.27
N TYR A 52 -5.14 11.21 2.21
CA TYR A 52 -5.50 12.62 2.27
C TYR A 52 -6.70 12.82 3.20
N THR A 53 -6.63 13.82 4.09
CA THR A 53 -7.67 14.14 5.09
C THR A 53 -8.69 15.17 4.60
N GLY A 54 -8.64 15.57 3.34
CA GLY A 54 -9.76 16.26 2.74
C GLY A 54 -10.79 15.25 2.26
N ASP A 55 -12.06 15.64 2.29
CA ASP A 55 -13.20 14.86 1.83
C ASP A 55 -13.09 14.55 0.32
N VAL A 56 -12.23 13.60 -0.03
CA VAL A 56 -12.29 12.93 -1.34
C VAL A 56 -13.09 11.67 -1.12
N ASP A 57 -14.23 11.58 -1.77
CA ASP A 57 -15.12 10.41 -1.64
C ASP A 57 -14.39 9.10 -2.00
N TYR A 58 -13.41 9.14 -2.91
CA TYR A 58 -12.62 7.99 -3.34
C TYR A 58 -11.15 8.34 -3.60
N ILE A 59 -10.23 7.48 -3.15
CA ILE A 59 -8.77 7.68 -3.21
C ILE A 59 -8.16 6.99 -4.45
N SER A 60 -8.78 5.91 -4.92
CA SER A 60 -8.31 5.13 -6.06
C SER A 60 -9.49 4.39 -6.70
N LEU A 61 -9.37 4.14 -8.00
CA LEU A 61 -10.30 3.33 -8.77
C LEU A 61 -9.62 2.00 -9.11
N ILE A 62 -10.30 0.89 -8.79
CA ILE A 62 -9.89 -0.46 -9.19
C ILE A 62 -10.92 -0.92 -10.23
N ALA A 63 -10.53 -0.93 -11.50
CA ALA A 63 -11.32 -1.43 -12.61
C ALA A 63 -11.13 -2.94 -12.83
N THR A 64 -10.14 -3.56 -12.18
CA THR A 64 -9.93 -5.01 -12.21
C THR A 64 -10.65 -5.73 -11.06
N ASN A 65 -10.69 -7.07 -11.12
CA ASN A 65 -11.36 -7.88 -10.09
C ASN A 65 -10.61 -7.93 -8.76
N ASN A 66 -9.32 -7.58 -8.75
CA ASN A 66 -8.43 -7.88 -7.64
C ASN A 66 -7.64 -6.65 -7.22
N PHE A 67 -7.37 -6.57 -5.93
CA PHE A 67 -6.31 -5.73 -5.38
C PHE A 67 -5.43 -6.62 -4.50
N PHE A 68 -4.19 -6.21 -4.29
CA PHE A 68 -3.17 -7.00 -3.63
C PHE A 68 -2.72 -6.29 -2.36
N VAL A 69 -2.57 -7.05 -1.29
CA VAL A 69 -2.02 -6.56 -0.02
C VAL A 69 -0.74 -7.33 0.25
N GLN A 70 0.32 -6.60 0.55
CA GLN A 70 1.65 -7.17 0.78
C GLN A 70 2.26 -6.63 2.06
N ILE A 71 3.04 -7.48 2.72
CA ILE A 71 3.84 -7.17 3.89
C ILE A 71 5.25 -7.73 3.68
N ALA A 72 6.26 -6.92 3.96
CA ALA A 72 7.65 -7.36 4.01
C ALA A 72 8.30 -6.82 5.27
N GLY A 73 9.05 -7.69 5.95
CA GLY A 73 9.88 -7.32 7.08
C GLY A 73 11.34 -7.58 6.76
N ALA A 74 12.24 -6.71 7.22
CA ALA A 74 13.68 -6.94 7.16
C ALA A 74 14.27 -6.98 8.58
N ASN A 75 15.10 -8.01 8.84
CA ASN A 75 15.81 -8.22 10.10
C ASN A 75 14.91 -8.30 11.36
N ASN A 76 13.64 -8.68 11.23
CA ASN A 76 12.75 -8.86 12.37
C ASN A 76 13.00 -10.21 13.04
N GLY A 77 13.14 -10.23 14.37
CA GLY A 77 13.32 -11.48 15.13
C GLY A 77 12.06 -12.35 15.21
N VAL A 78 10.89 -11.80 14.88
CA VAL A 78 9.59 -12.49 14.88
C VAL A 78 8.78 -12.02 13.68
N ALA A 79 7.88 -12.86 13.19
CA ALA A 79 6.89 -12.50 12.17
C ALA A 79 6.09 -11.25 12.58
N LYS A 80 5.73 -10.45 11.57
CA LYS A 80 4.94 -9.23 11.74
C LYS A 80 3.63 -9.35 10.98
N THR A 81 2.64 -8.55 11.38
CA THR A 81 1.30 -8.57 10.81
C THR A 81 0.92 -7.16 10.37
N LEU A 82 0.23 -7.08 9.23
CA LEU A 82 -0.39 -5.85 8.73
C LEU A 82 -1.90 -6.03 8.87
N SER A 83 -2.58 -5.01 9.39
CA SER A 83 -4.04 -4.96 9.40
C SER A 83 -4.50 -3.63 8.82
N GLY A 84 -5.63 -3.65 8.12
CA GLY A 84 -6.20 -2.48 7.48
C GLY A 84 -7.67 -2.71 7.17
N ARG A 85 -8.43 -1.62 7.06
CA ARG A 85 -9.83 -1.64 6.64
C ARG A 85 -9.95 -0.90 5.31
N VAL A 86 -10.63 -1.51 4.36
CA VAL A 86 -10.92 -0.92 3.04
C VAL A 86 -12.42 -0.75 2.91
N TRP A 87 -12.84 0.43 2.46
CA TRP A 87 -14.20 0.70 2.04
C TRP A 87 -14.21 0.88 0.53
N GLY A 88 -15.12 0.18 -0.15
CA GLY A 88 -15.26 0.24 -1.60
C GLY A 88 -16.68 0.58 -2.01
N TYR A 89 -16.81 1.32 -3.10
CA TYR A 89 -18.08 1.59 -3.77
C TYR A 89 -18.05 1.00 -5.18
N ARG A 90 -19.18 0.45 -5.63
CA ARG A 90 -19.32 -0.02 -7.01
C ARG A 90 -19.75 1.14 -7.90
N ALA A 91 -18.77 1.76 -8.56
CA ALA A 91 -19.06 2.71 -9.63
C ALA A 91 -19.61 1.97 -10.87
N ARG A 92 -20.63 2.54 -11.50
CA ARG A 92 -21.10 2.11 -12.83
C ARG A 92 -20.56 3.10 -13.86
N ALA A 93 -19.97 2.59 -14.93
CA ALA A 93 -19.47 3.38 -16.05
C ALA A 93 -19.98 2.78 -17.36
N ASP A 94 -20.09 3.62 -18.39
CA ASP A 94 -20.40 3.16 -19.74
C ASP A 94 -19.29 2.22 -20.26
N ALA A 95 -19.67 1.30 -21.15
CA ALA A 95 -18.79 0.19 -21.56
C ALA A 95 -17.45 0.66 -22.17
N SER A 96 -17.44 1.78 -22.90
CA SER A 96 -16.23 2.37 -23.48
C SER A 96 -15.31 2.96 -22.40
N THR A 97 -15.88 3.62 -21.39
CA THR A 97 -15.12 4.17 -20.26
C THR A 97 -14.56 3.07 -19.38
N TYR A 98 -15.34 2.02 -19.09
CA TYR A 98 -14.86 0.85 -18.35
C TYR A 98 -13.70 0.16 -19.09
N ALA A 99 -13.83 -0.06 -20.41
CA ALA A 99 -12.77 -0.68 -21.21
C ALA A 99 -11.47 0.14 -21.20
N ALA A 100 -11.56 1.47 -21.31
CA ALA A 100 -10.39 2.34 -21.25
C ALA A 100 -9.70 2.32 -19.87
N LEU A 101 -10.49 2.25 -18.79
CA LEU A 101 -9.98 2.17 -17.43
C LEU A 101 -9.29 0.82 -17.17
N VAL A 102 -9.92 -0.29 -17.57
CA VAL A 102 -9.31 -1.63 -17.49
C VAL A 102 -8.02 -1.68 -18.31
N GLN A 103 -8.02 -1.12 -19.52
CA GLN A 103 -6.83 -1.10 -20.37
C GLN A 103 -5.69 -0.30 -19.74
N SER A 104 -5.99 0.85 -19.14
CA SER A 104 -4.99 1.66 -18.43
C SER A 104 -4.40 0.93 -17.23
N GLU A 105 -5.21 0.16 -16.49
CA GLU A 105 -4.79 -0.54 -15.28
C GLU A 105 -4.01 -1.84 -15.58
N VAL A 106 -4.34 -2.51 -16.69
CA VAL A 106 -3.58 -3.68 -17.18
C VAL A 106 -2.25 -3.26 -17.79
N LEU A 107 -2.20 -2.10 -18.47
CA LEU A 107 -0.99 -1.62 -19.14
C LEU A 107 -0.01 -0.92 -18.19
N SER A 108 -0.48 -0.45 -17.03
CA SER A 108 0.38 0.17 -16.01
C SER A 108 1.09 -0.84 -15.11
N ALA A 109 0.91 -2.15 -15.33
CA ALA A 109 1.49 -3.24 -14.54
C ALA A 109 3.01 -3.36 -14.63
#